data_AF-A0A535E849-F1
#
_entry.id   AF-A0A535E849-F1
#
_cell.length_a   1.000
_cell.length_b   1.000
_cell.length_c   1.000
_cell.angle_alpha   90.00
_cell.angle_beta   90.00
_cell.angle_gamma   90.00
#
_symmetry.space_group_name_H-M   'P 1'
#
loop_
_entity.id
_entity.type
_entity.pdbx_description
1 polymer ?
#
loop_
_entity_poly.entity_id
_entity_poly.type
_entity_poly.pdbx_seq_one_letter_code
_entity_poly.pdbx_strand_id
1 'polypeptide(L)'
;MATLYDIISELRRENPTPTASKTLDLVVAELGETRDNLRRALDRLEARPVPADGRAVLEELATRAHAEGVDDEEVPLSPDELRASYEPLDGSQIGIAVVMGGTGLLVAVLAIAAFVAGLNGIFHWF
;
A
#
# COMPACT_ATOMS: atom_id res chain seq x y z
N MET A 1 -21.71 13.10 -1.26
CA MET A 1 -20.34 12.60 -1.45
C MET A 1 -20.17 12.47 -2.94
N ALA A 2 -19.45 13.40 -3.53
CA ALA A 2 -19.09 13.31 -4.94
C ALA A 2 -17.97 12.28 -5.08
N THR A 3 -18.06 11.41 -6.08
CA THR A 3 -16.96 10.49 -6.40
C THR A 3 -15.96 11.17 -7.33
N LEU A 4 -14.74 10.63 -7.43
CA LEU A 4 -13.71 11.15 -8.33
C LEU A 4 -14.18 11.21 -9.80
N TYR A 5 -15.02 10.25 -10.20
CA TYR A 5 -15.67 10.20 -11.52
C TYR A 5 -16.70 11.32 -11.72
N ASP A 6 -17.43 11.71 -10.67
CA ASP A 6 -18.37 12.84 -10.73
C ASP A 6 -17.61 14.15 -10.99
N ILE A 7 -16.49 14.37 -10.29
CA ILE A 7 -15.63 15.55 -10.46
C ILE A 7 -15.06 15.59 -11.88
N ILE A 8 -14.58 14.46 -12.42
CA ILE A 8 -14.11 14.35 -13.81
C ILE A 8 -15.23 14.66 -14.81
N SER A 9 -16.45 14.18 -14.56
CA SER A 9 -17.60 14.41 -15.43
C SER A 9 -18.01 15.89 -15.46
N GLU A 10 -17.91 16.57 -14.32
CA GLU A 10 -18.19 17.99 -14.17
C GLU A 10 -17.12 18.83 -14.86
N LEU A 11 -15.84 18.50 -14.66
CA LEU A 11 -14.73 19.15 -15.36
C LEU A 11 -14.81 18.99 -16.88
N ARG A 12 -15.28 17.84 -17.38
CA ARG A 12 -15.52 17.60 -18.80
C ARG A 12 -16.66 18.46 -19.35
N ARG A 13 -17.70 18.72 -18.55
CA ARG A 13 -18.81 19.63 -18.93
C ARG A 13 -18.35 21.09 -18.97
N GLU A 14 -17.54 21.50 -18.00
CA GLU A 14 -17.03 22.87 -17.91
C GLU A 14 -15.97 23.19 -18.97
N ASN A 15 -15.18 22.18 -19.37
CA ASN A 15 -14.14 22.30 -20.38
C ASN A 15 -14.44 21.40 -21.59
N PRO A 16 -15.38 21.80 -22.49
CA PRO A 16 -15.73 21.04 -23.69
C PRO A 16 -14.66 21.17 -24.79
N THR A 17 -13.38 21.07 -24.45
CA THR A 17 -12.29 21.06 -25.42
C THR A 17 -11.84 19.61 -25.66
N PRO A 18 -11.47 19.26 -26.91
CA PRO A 18 -10.96 17.92 -27.22
C PRO A 18 -9.67 17.60 -26.46
N THR A 19 -8.86 18.63 -26.13
CA THR A 19 -7.64 18.48 -25.35
C THR A 19 -7.92 18.15 -23.88
N ALA A 20 -8.89 18.83 -23.25
CA ALA A 20 -9.31 18.52 -21.88
C ALA A 20 -9.92 17.12 -21.78
N SER A 21 -10.78 16.74 -22.72
CA SER A 21 -11.39 15.41 -22.74
C SER A 21 -10.33 14.30 -22.85
N LYS A 22 -9.35 14.45 -23.75
CA LYS A 22 -8.26 13.49 -23.90
C LYS A 22 -7.37 13.40 -22.66
N THR A 23 -7.16 14.52 -21.97
CA THR A 23 -6.38 14.57 -20.73
C THR A 23 -7.12 13.88 -19.59
N LEU A 24 -8.43 14.10 -19.46
CA LEU A 24 -9.27 13.42 -18.48
C LEU A 24 -9.38 11.91 -18.76
N ASP A 25 -9.44 11.50 -20.03
CA ASP A 25 -9.42 10.07 -20.40
C ASP A 25 -8.08 9.41 -19.99
N LEU A 26 -6.96 10.12 -20.14
CA LEU A 26 -5.65 9.66 -19.67
C LEU A 26 -5.59 9.52 -18.15
N VAL A 27 -6.21 10.45 -17.41
CA VAL A 27 -6.33 10.35 -15.94
C VAL A 27 -7.18 9.16 -15.54
N VAL A 28 -8.33 8.93 -16.18
CA VAL A 28 -9.18 7.77 -15.91
C VAL A 28 -8.43 6.45 -16.16
N ALA A 29 -7.64 6.38 -17.23
CA ALA A 29 -6.81 5.22 -17.52
C ALA A 29 -5.76 4.98 -16.42
N GLU A 30 -5.09 6.02 -15.93
CA GLU A 30 -4.12 5.89 -14.84
C GLU A 30 -4.76 5.70 -13.47
N LEU A 31 -5.97 6.21 -13.22
CA LEU A 31 -6.75 5.91 -12.02
C LEU A 31 -7.05 4.42 -11.92
N GLY A 32 -7.39 3.76 -13.03
CA GLY A 32 -7.56 2.31 -13.07
C GLY A 32 -6.27 1.55 -12.68
N GLU A 33 -5.11 2.01 -13.14
CA GLU A 33 -3.80 1.44 -12.82
C GLU A 33 -3.30 1.77 -11.40
N THR A 34 -3.77 2.86 -10.82
CA THR A 34 -3.38 3.35 -9.49
C THR A 34 -4.42 3.09 -8.41
N ARG A 35 -5.46 2.30 -8.73
CA ARG A 35 -6.53 1.87 -7.83
C ARG A 35 -7.31 3.06 -7.27
N ASP A 36 -7.73 3.94 -8.17
CA ASP A 36 -8.47 5.18 -7.93
C ASP A 36 -7.74 6.23 -7.07
N ASN A 37 -6.44 6.06 -6.79
CA ASN A 37 -5.63 7.06 -6.12
C ASN A 37 -5.19 8.15 -7.11
N LEU A 38 -5.90 9.29 -7.09
CA LEU A 38 -5.62 10.42 -7.99
C LEU A 38 -4.22 10.98 -7.82
N ARG A 39 -3.70 11.05 -6.59
CA ARG A 39 -2.36 11.58 -6.32
C ARG A 39 -1.27 10.80 -7.04
N ARG A 40 -1.30 9.46 -6.95
CA ARG A 40 -0.38 8.57 -7.69
C ARG A 40 -0.60 8.62 -9.19
N ALA A 41 -1.85 8.75 -9.64
CA ALA A 41 -2.14 8.90 -11.07
C ALA A 41 -1.47 10.17 -11.62
N LEU A 42 -1.59 11.29 -10.91
CA LEU A 42 -0.98 12.57 -11.28
C LEU A 42 0.55 12.51 -11.28
N ASP A 43 1.17 11.91 -10.26
CA ASP A 43 2.63 11.72 -10.21
C ASP A 43 3.15 10.90 -11.41
N ARG A 44 2.43 9.86 -11.82
CA ARG A 44 2.77 9.07 -13.03
C ARG A 44 2.54 9.85 -14.32
N LEU A 45 1.52 10.70 -14.35
CA LEU A 45 1.20 11.56 -15.48
C LEU A 45 2.23 12.67 -15.69
N GLU A 46 2.85 13.19 -14.63
CA GLU A 46 3.97 14.15 -14.74
C GLU A 46 5.17 13.58 -15.50
N ALA A 47 5.40 12.27 -15.38
CA ALA A 47 6.46 11.57 -16.11
C ALA A 47 6.11 11.28 -17.58
N ARG A 48 4.86 11.57 -18.02
CA ARG A 48 4.38 11.35 -19.39
C ARG A 48 4.12 12.68 -20.12
N PRO A 49 4.18 12.69 -21.46
CA PRO A 49 3.85 13.88 -22.23
C PRO A 49 2.35 14.18 -22.16
N VAL A 50 1.96 15.06 -21.24
CA VAL A 50 0.60 15.62 -21.14
C VAL A 50 0.44 16.73 -22.19
N PRO A 51 -0.72 16.84 -22.88
CA PRO A 51 -1.01 17.99 -23.76
C PRO A 51 -0.88 19.33 -23.02
N ALA A 52 -0.32 20.36 -23.66
CA ALA A 52 0.04 21.64 -23.02
C ALA A 52 -1.15 22.34 -22.30
N ASP A 53 -2.36 22.26 -22.86
CA ASP A 53 -3.57 22.82 -22.25
C ASP A 53 -4.26 21.88 -21.25
N GLY A 54 -3.81 20.63 -21.15
CA GLY A 54 -4.34 19.64 -20.23
C GLY A 54 -3.88 19.84 -18.78
N ARG A 55 -2.74 20.52 -18.58
CA ARG A 55 -2.14 20.71 -17.25
C ARG A 55 -3.02 21.53 -16.30
N ALA A 56 -3.63 22.59 -16.81
CA ALA A 56 -4.56 23.41 -16.02
C ALA A 56 -5.79 22.60 -15.56
N VAL A 57 -6.27 21.70 -16.42
CA VAL A 57 -7.39 20.80 -16.12
C VAL A 57 -6.99 19.76 -15.06
N LEU A 58 -5.76 19.26 -15.09
CA LEU A 58 -5.23 18.35 -14.06
C LEU A 58 -5.09 19.03 -12.70
N GLU A 59 -4.60 20.27 -12.68
CA GLU A 59 -4.40 21.04 -11.46
C GLU A 59 -5.74 21.40 -10.80
N GLU A 60 -6.76 21.71 -11.61
CA GLU A 60 -8.11 21.94 -11.13
C GLU A 60 -8.79 20.66 -10.64
N LEU A 61 -8.58 19.53 -11.34
CA LEU A 61 -9.03 18.22 -10.88
C LEU A 61 -8.44 17.86 -9.52
N ALA A 62 -7.13 18.04 -9.36
CA ALA A 62 -6.41 17.79 -8.11
C ALA A 62 -6.96 18.66 -6.97
N THR A 63 -7.17 19.94 -7.25
CA THR A 63 -7.68 20.90 -6.26
C THR A 63 -9.10 20.54 -5.80
N ARG A 64 -10.00 20.19 -6.73
CA ARG A 64 -11.37 19.80 -6.40
C ARG A 64 -11.43 18.45 -5.68
N ALA A 65 -10.64 17.48 -6.11
CA ALA A 65 -10.55 16.17 -5.45
C ALA A 65 -10.00 16.29 -4.02
N HIS A 66 -9.01 17.16 -3.80
CA HIS A 66 -8.49 17.46 -2.46
C HIS A 66 -9.52 18.14 -1.56
N ALA A 67 -10.30 19.08 -2.11
CA ALA A 67 -11.37 19.75 -1.37
C ALA A 67 -12.49 18.79 -0.94
N GLU A 68 -12.79 17.77 -1.76
CA GLU A 68 -13.76 16.71 -1.46
C GLU A 68 -13.15 15.54 -0.64
N GLY A 69 -11.83 15.52 -0.44
CA GLY A 69 -11.11 14.51 0.34
C GLY A 69 -11.01 13.13 -0.33
N VAL A 70 -11.12 13.08 -1.65
CA VAL A 70 -11.07 11.85 -2.47
C VAL A 70 -9.73 11.67 -3.19
N ASP A 71 -8.78 12.57 -2.98
CA ASP A 71 -7.48 12.59 -3.67
C ASP A 71 -6.52 11.47 -3.24
N ASP A 72 -6.68 10.94 -2.02
CA ASP A 72 -5.79 9.94 -1.41
C ASP A 72 -6.52 8.66 -0.96
N GLU A 73 -7.61 8.30 -1.64
CA GLU A 73 -8.31 7.02 -1.41
C GLU A 73 -7.43 5.85 -1.88
N GLU A 74 -6.50 5.41 -1.02
CA GLU A 74 -5.82 4.12 -1.17
C GLU A 74 -6.81 2.98 -0.91
N VAL A 75 -7.34 2.39 -1.98
CA VAL A 75 -8.12 1.16 -1.87
C VAL A 75 -7.21 0.07 -1.26
N PRO A 76 -7.50 -0.49 -0.07
CA PRO A 76 -6.69 -1.53 0.52
C PRO A 76 -6.64 -2.77 -0.39
N LEU A 77 -5.51 -3.49 -0.39
CA LEU A 77 -5.40 -4.75 -1.13
C LEU A 77 -6.47 -5.72 -0.65
N SER A 78 -7.16 -6.36 -1.59
CA SER A 78 -8.07 -7.44 -1.24
C SER A 78 -7.30 -8.61 -0.61
N PRO A 79 -7.94 -9.47 0.20
CA PRO A 79 -7.29 -10.61 0.82
C PRO A 79 -6.56 -11.54 -0.18
N ASP A 80 -7.09 -11.64 -1.40
CA ASP A 80 -6.53 -12.46 -2.47
C ASP A 80 -5.31 -11.79 -3.13
N GLU A 81 -5.33 -10.47 -3.32
CA GLU A 81 -4.17 -9.70 -3.79
C GLU A 81 -3.03 -9.70 -2.76
N LEU A 82 -3.38 -9.62 -1.47
CA LEU A 82 -2.42 -9.78 -0.38
C LEU A 82 -1.76 -11.16 -0.43
N ARG A 83 -2.56 -12.23 -0.59
CA ARG A 83 -2.07 -13.60 -0.73
C ARG A 83 -1.15 -13.78 -1.93
N ALA A 84 -1.48 -13.18 -3.07
CA ALA A 84 -0.66 -13.21 -4.27
C ALA A 84 0.67 -12.43 -4.12
N SER A 85 0.72 -11.46 -3.19
CA SER A 85 1.91 -10.66 -2.92
C SER A 85 2.90 -11.32 -1.95
N TYR A 86 2.52 -12.41 -1.28
CA TYR A 86 3.45 -13.18 -0.44
C TYR A 86 4.33 -14.06 -1.33
N GLU A 87 5.61 -13.72 -1.43
CA GLU A 87 6.62 -14.61 -1.96
C GLU A 87 6.60 -15.93 -1.17
N PRO A 88 6.51 -17.10 -1.83
CA PRO A 88 6.57 -18.37 -1.12
C PRO A 88 7.89 -18.48 -0.38
N LEU A 89 7.83 -18.80 0.92
CA LEU A 89 9.02 -19.03 1.73
C LEU A 89 9.88 -20.12 1.08
N ASP A 90 11.10 -19.75 0.67
CA ASP A 90 12.06 -20.71 0.17
C ASP A 90 12.48 -21.68 1.30
N GLY A 91 12.76 -22.93 0.95
CA GLY A 91 13.15 -23.97 1.92
C GLY A 91 14.37 -23.59 2.76
N SER A 92 15.24 -22.73 2.24
CA SER A 92 16.36 -22.15 2.96
C SER A 92 15.93 -21.26 4.14
N GLN A 93 14.88 -20.46 3.99
CA GLN A 93 14.35 -19.57 5.03
C GLN A 93 13.67 -20.36 6.15
N ILE A 94 12.96 -21.44 5.78
CA ILE A 94 12.36 -22.38 6.75
C ILE A 94 13.46 -23.03 7.59
N GLY A 95 14.57 -23.47 6.97
CA GLY A 95 15.71 -24.04 7.68
C GLY A 95 16.31 -23.08 8.71
N ILE A 96 16.50 -21.81 8.34
CA ILE A 96 17.01 -20.78 9.25
C ILE A 96 16.05 -20.55 10.42
N ALA A 97 14.75 -20.43 10.14
CA ALA A 97 13.73 -20.22 11.17
C ALA A 97 13.69 -21.38 12.18
N VAL A 98 13.81 -22.63 11.71
CA VAL A 98 13.83 -23.82 12.57
C VAL A 98 15.10 -23.86 13.43
N VAL A 99 16.27 -23.57 12.86
CA VAL A 99 17.53 -23.57 13.62
C VAL A 99 17.55 -22.47 14.68
N MET A 100 17.17 -21.24 14.32
CA MET A 100 17.07 -20.11 15.26
C MET A 100 16.05 -20.38 16.37
N GLY A 101 14.82 -20.74 15.99
CA GLY A 101 13.74 -21.00 16.95
C GLY A 101 14.05 -22.19 17.86
N GLY A 102 14.56 -23.28 17.29
CA GLY A 102 14.95 -24.48 18.03
C GLY A 102 16.09 -24.23 19.02
N THR A 103 17.11 -23.49 18.61
CA THR A 103 18.25 -23.16 19.49
C THR A 103 17.82 -22.24 20.64
N GLY A 104 17.01 -21.22 20.35
CA GLY A 104 16.48 -20.32 21.38
C GLY A 104 15.64 -21.05 22.43
N LEU A 105 14.80 -21.99 21.99
CA LEU A 105 13.97 -22.79 22.89
C LEU A 105 14.83 -23.70 23.77
N LEU A 106 15.86 -24.32 23.20
CA LEU A 106 16.80 -25.16 23.95
C LEU A 106 17.56 -24.37 25.02
N VAL A 107 18.03 -23.16 24.70
CA VAL A 107 18.68 -22.26 25.67
C VAL A 107 17.72 -21.87 26.79
N ALA A 108 16.46 -21.55 26.47
CA ALA A 108 15.46 -21.20 27.46
C ALA A 108 15.18 -22.36 28.43
N VAL A 109 15.05 -23.58 27.91
CA VAL A 109 14.86 -24.79 28.74
C VAL A 109 16.06 -25.03 29.66
N LEU A 110 17.28 -24.91 29.14
CA LEU A 110 18.50 -25.05 29.95
C LEU A 110 18.59 -23.97 31.03
N ALA A 111 18.24 -22.73 30.72
CA ALA A 111 18.23 -21.63 31.68
C ALA A 111 17.24 -21.87 32.82
N ILE A 112 16.02 -22.34 32.50
CA ILE A 112 15.00 -22.71 33.49
C ILE A 112 15.51 -23.85 34.38
N ALA A 113 16.07 -24.91 33.79
CA ALA A 113 16.60 -26.04 34.54
C ALA A 113 17.72 -25.62 35.49
N ALA A 114 18.67 -24.80 35.01
CA ALA A 114 19.75 -24.27 35.83
C ALA A 114 19.24 -23.38 36.98
N PHE A 115 18.24 -22.54 36.72
CA PHE A 115 17.61 -21.70 37.73
C PHE A 115 16.94 -22.54 38.83
N VAL A 116 16.14 -23.54 38.45
CA VAL A 116 15.48 -24.46 39.39
C VAL A 116 16.51 -25.25 40.21
N ALA A 117 17.56 -25.78 39.56
CA ALA A 117 18.63 -26.50 40.25
C ALA A 117 19.38 -25.60 41.25
N GLY A 118 19.64 -24.35 40.89
CA GLY A 118 20.26 -23.36 41.77
C GLY A 118 19.40 -23.05 43.00
N LEU A 119 18.09 -22.83 42.80
CA LEU A 119 17.15 -22.65 43.92
C LEU A 119 17.11 -23.89 44.83
N ASN A 120 17.06 -25.10 44.24
CA ASN A 120 17.06 -26.33 45.03
C ASN A 120 18.35 -26.51 45.84
N GLY A 121 19.51 -26.13 45.28
CA GLY A 121 20.79 -26.19 45.99
C GLY A 121 20.87 -25.25 47.20
N ILE A 122 20.18 -24.11 47.16
CA ILE A 122 20.16 -23.13 48.25
C ILE A 122 19.10 -23.49 49.30
N PHE A 123 17.90 -23.85 48.86
CA PHE A 123 16.75 -24.01 49.75
C PHE A 123 16.51 -25.47 50.18
N HIS A 124 17.23 -26.45 49.62
CA HIS A 124 17.08 -27.88 49.89
C HIS A 124 15.61 -28.33 49.86
N TRP A 125 14.91 -27.98 48.76
CA TRP A 125 13.49 -28.30 48.58
C TRP A 125 13.22 -29.76 48.19
N PHE A 126 14.27 -30.59 48.15
CA PHE A 126 14.25 -32.05 48.00
C PHE A 126 15.22 -32.73 48.95
#